data_AF-W2LWJ4-F1
#
_entry.id   AF-W2LWJ4-F1
#
_cell.length_a   1.000
_cell.length_b   1.000
_cell.length_c   1.000
_cell.angle_alpha   90.00
_cell.angle_beta   90.00
_cell.angle_gamma   90.00
#
_symmetry.space_group_name_H-M   'P 1'
#
loop_
_entity.id
_entity.type
_entity.pdbx_description
1 polymer ?
#
loop_
_entity_poly.entity_id
_entity_poly.type
_entity_poly.pdbx_seq_one_letter_code
_entity_poly.pdbx_strand_id
1 'polypeptide(L)'
;MATHQAHRLPWSSLGDVYASMTLENNRYRYEETEAKKKQVAHFARCLADALKEFAATDKRPPVDDTGHSLDPTTWGIDPFGGLGYTGYYYSLIGGYVQLNLLLLDADKFLPILQRGHHDSVPYFIELLCGYCDGGHPDWMAERLQLILEGNKLKPMTAEVLQTIRDHCALLFRCLYSISGENKALDPETVERCICLY
;
A
#
# COMPACT_ATOMS: atom_id res chain seq x y z
N MET A 1 -10.21 19.69 -6.50
CA MET A 1 -9.86 18.29 -6.14
C MET A 1 -8.44 18.31 -5.58
N ALA A 2 -8.21 17.86 -4.36
CA ALA A 2 -6.85 17.67 -3.88
C ALA A 2 -6.25 16.48 -4.65
N THR A 3 -5.27 16.77 -5.51
CA THR A 3 -4.63 15.78 -6.40
C THR A 3 -3.81 14.82 -5.57
N HIS A 4 -3.99 13.50 -5.78
CA HIS A 4 -3.16 12.45 -5.22
C HIS A 4 -1.66 12.81 -5.33
N GLN A 5 -1.00 13.05 -4.19
CA GLN A 5 0.37 13.58 -4.13
C GLN A 5 1.45 12.51 -4.30
N ALA A 6 1.14 11.35 -4.89
CA ALA A 6 2.15 10.34 -5.18
C ALA A 6 3.37 10.93 -5.91
N HIS A 7 3.18 11.86 -6.84
CA HIS A 7 4.29 12.51 -7.56
C HIS A 7 5.28 13.30 -6.66
N ARG A 8 4.94 13.63 -5.40
CA ARG A 8 5.82 14.34 -4.47
C ARG A 8 6.63 13.41 -3.55
N LEU A 9 6.29 12.13 -3.51
CA LEU A 9 6.99 11.16 -2.68
C LEU A 9 8.27 10.67 -3.38
N PRO A 10 9.35 10.34 -2.66
CA PRO A 10 10.62 9.92 -3.25
C PRO A 10 10.57 8.45 -3.73
N TRP A 11 9.66 8.15 -4.67
CA TRP A 11 9.41 6.79 -5.17
C TRP A 11 10.62 6.16 -5.83
N SER A 12 11.43 6.90 -6.59
CA SER A 12 12.63 6.35 -7.22
C SER A 12 13.61 5.83 -6.16
N SER A 13 13.84 6.60 -5.09
CA SER A 13 14.70 6.18 -3.99
C SER A 13 14.16 4.96 -3.24
N LEU A 14 12.86 4.90 -3.00
CA LEU A 14 12.24 3.70 -2.41
C LEU A 14 12.33 2.50 -3.35
N GLY A 15 12.08 2.73 -4.64
CA GLY A 15 12.16 1.71 -5.69
C GLY A 15 13.56 1.10 -5.80
N ASP A 16 14.61 1.89 -5.63
CA ASP A 16 15.99 1.39 -5.60
C ASP A 16 16.26 0.48 -4.38
N VAL A 17 15.65 0.79 -3.22
CA VAL A 17 15.70 -0.09 -2.04
C VAL A 17 15.02 -1.42 -2.34
N TYR A 18 13.80 -1.42 -2.88
CA TYR A 18 13.07 -2.63 -3.25
C TYR A 18 13.80 -3.45 -4.33
N ALA A 19 14.38 -2.78 -5.33
CA ALA A 19 15.16 -3.44 -6.37
C ALA A 19 16.45 -4.11 -5.86
N SER A 20 16.94 -3.69 -4.69
CA SER A 20 18.11 -4.28 -4.05
C SER A 20 17.79 -5.45 -3.12
N MET A 21 16.52 -5.84 -2.99
CA MET A 21 16.11 -6.95 -2.13
C MET A 21 16.56 -8.29 -2.70
N THR A 22 17.12 -9.13 -1.83
CA THR A 22 17.56 -10.50 -2.14
C THR A 22 16.79 -11.51 -1.29
N LEU A 23 16.61 -12.72 -1.80
CA LEU A 23 15.96 -13.80 -1.07
C LEU A 23 16.92 -14.36 0.00
N GLU A 24 16.60 -14.15 1.28
CA GLU A 24 17.32 -14.69 2.42
C GLU A 24 16.35 -15.34 3.42
N ASN A 25 16.59 -16.59 3.81
CA ASN A 25 15.73 -17.33 4.75
C ASN A 25 14.23 -17.33 4.36
N ASN A 26 13.92 -17.54 3.08
CA ASN A 26 12.58 -17.48 2.50
C ASN A 26 11.86 -16.12 2.68
N ARG A 27 12.63 -15.03 2.87
CA ARG A 27 12.12 -13.66 2.92
C ARG A 27 12.95 -12.77 2.01
N TYR A 28 12.30 -11.88 1.27
CA TYR A 28 13.02 -10.91 0.46
C TYR A 28 13.45 -9.77 1.36
N ARG A 29 14.75 -9.47 1.46
CA ARG A 29 15.24 -8.40 2.33
C ARG A 29 16.27 -7.59 1.58
N TYR A 30 16.27 -6.29 1.80
CA TYR A 30 17.41 -5.47 1.38
C TYR A 30 18.47 -5.53 2.48
N GLU A 31 19.74 -5.56 2.08
CA GLU A 31 20.85 -5.41 3.03
C GLU A 31 20.69 -4.11 3.82
N GLU A 32 20.64 -4.19 5.16
CA GLU A 32 20.41 -3.08 6.07
C GLU A 32 21.62 -2.11 6.17
N THR A 33 21.97 -1.46 5.07
CA THR A 33 22.96 -0.37 5.09
C THR A 33 22.35 0.91 5.65
N GLU A 34 23.17 1.72 6.31
CA GLU A 34 22.76 3.04 6.82
C GLU A 34 22.16 3.94 5.73
N ALA A 35 22.63 3.81 4.48
CA ALA A 35 22.08 4.54 3.35
C ALA A 35 20.63 4.14 3.06
N LYS A 36 20.33 2.84 2.96
CA LYS A 36 18.98 2.34 2.68
C LYS A 36 18.02 2.63 3.83
N LYS A 37 18.45 2.49 5.08
CA LYS A 37 17.66 2.91 6.26
C LYS A 37 17.25 4.38 6.17
N LYS A 38 18.19 5.27 5.83
CA LYS A 38 17.90 6.70 5.64
C LYS A 38 16.95 6.96 4.48
N GLN A 39 17.03 6.20 3.39
CA GLN A 39 16.11 6.31 2.26
C GLN A 39 14.68 5.92 2.65
N VAL A 40 14.49 4.80 3.34
CA VAL A 40 13.16 4.37 3.80
C VAL A 40 12.61 5.34 4.83
N ALA A 41 13.41 5.74 5.83
CA ALA A 41 13.00 6.73 6.83
C ALA A 41 12.64 8.10 6.20
N HIS A 42 13.37 8.51 5.15
CA HIS A 42 13.03 9.73 4.42
C HIS A 42 11.69 9.60 3.68
N PHE A 43 11.47 8.49 2.99
CA PHE A 43 10.20 8.22 2.33
C PHE A 43 9.05 8.21 3.35
N ALA A 44 9.22 7.52 4.48
CA ALA A 44 8.21 7.42 5.53
C ALA A 44 7.84 8.80 6.11
N ARG A 45 8.83 9.67 6.35
CA ARG A 45 8.59 11.07 6.75
C ARG A 45 7.77 11.82 5.70
N CYS A 46 8.16 11.75 4.43
CA CYS A 46 7.44 12.42 3.35
C CYS A 46 5.99 11.94 3.21
N LEU A 47 5.75 10.63 3.33
CA LEU A 47 4.40 10.06 3.30
C LEU A 47 3.57 10.53 4.50
N ALA A 48 4.12 10.45 5.71
CA ALA A 48 3.44 10.92 6.92
C ALA A 48 3.10 12.41 6.85
N ASP A 49 4.01 13.25 6.34
CA ASP A 49 3.77 14.69 6.18
C ASP A 49 2.69 14.98 5.12
N ALA A 50 2.69 14.24 4.01
CA ALA A 50 1.61 14.32 3.02
C ALA A 50 0.26 13.91 3.63
N LEU A 51 0.21 12.83 4.42
CA LEU A 51 -1.02 12.41 5.09
C LEU A 51 -1.52 13.46 6.09
N LYS A 52 -0.62 14.11 6.84
CA LYS A 52 -0.96 15.23 7.75
C LYS A 52 -1.53 16.43 7.00
N GLU A 53 -0.92 16.81 5.87
CA GLU A 53 -1.40 17.91 5.02
C GLU A 53 -2.83 17.63 4.54
N PHE A 54 -3.11 16.41 4.08
CA PHE A 54 -4.45 16.02 3.62
C PHE A 54 -5.46 15.90 4.75
N ALA A 55 -5.09 15.33 5.89
CA ALA A 55 -5.94 15.31 7.08
C ALA A 55 -6.36 16.74 7.51
N ALA A 56 -5.47 17.72 7.38
CA ALA A 56 -5.76 19.11 7.71
C ALA A 56 -6.63 19.83 6.66
N THR A 57 -6.46 19.49 5.38
CA THR A 57 -7.01 20.28 4.26
C THR A 57 -8.24 19.66 3.59
N ASP A 58 -8.36 18.33 3.52
CA ASP A 58 -9.52 17.68 2.92
C ASP A 58 -10.74 17.81 3.84
N LYS A 59 -11.82 18.39 3.31
CA LYS A 59 -13.08 18.63 4.04
C LYS A 59 -14.18 17.65 3.65
N ARG A 60 -13.89 16.71 2.74
CA ARG A 60 -14.85 15.66 2.37
C ARG A 60 -15.08 14.73 3.57
N PRO A 61 -16.29 14.17 3.71
CA PRO A 61 -16.53 13.15 4.73
C PRO A 61 -15.63 11.93 4.47
N PRO A 62 -15.28 11.16 5.52
CA PRO A 62 -14.47 9.94 5.42
C PRO A 62 -15.31 8.77 4.90
N VAL A 63 -16.02 8.98 3.80
CA VAL A 63 -16.80 7.97 3.07
C VAL A 63 -16.46 8.00 1.58
N ASP A 64 -16.70 6.88 0.91
CA ASP A 64 -16.68 6.81 -0.54
C ASP A 64 -17.99 7.36 -1.15
N ASP A 65 -18.06 7.37 -2.49
CA ASP A 65 -19.21 7.92 -3.22
C ASP A 65 -20.52 7.13 -3.02
N THR A 66 -20.42 5.92 -2.48
CA THR A 66 -21.56 5.04 -2.14
C THR A 66 -21.90 5.04 -0.65
N GLY A 67 -21.18 5.82 0.17
CA GLY A 67 -21.42 5.95 1.60
C GLY A 67 -20.69 4.92 2.47
N HIS A 68 -19.78 4.12 1.91
CA HIS A 68 -18.95 3.21 2.70
C HIS A 68 -17.89 3.97 3.49
N SER A 69 -17.68 3.59 4.75
CA SER A 69 -16.68 4.21 5.63
C SER A 69 -15.26 3.97 5.10
N LEU A 70 -14.47 5.05 5.00
CA LEU A 70 -13.03 5.00 4.71
C LEU A 70 -12.18 4.86 5.98
N ASP A 71 -12.80 4.86 7.16
CA ASP A 71 -12.11 4.65 8.42
C ASP A 71 -11.95 3.15 8.71
N PRO A 72 -10.72 2.60 8.65
CA PRO A 72 -10.48 1.18 8.86
C PRO A 72 -10.80 0.67 10.26
N THR A 73 -10.95 1.55 11.26
CA THR A 73 -11.41 1.14 12.60
C THR A 73 -12.84 0.57 12.57
N THR A 74 -13.60 0.86 11.52
CA THR A 74 -14.97 0.38 11.31
C THR A 74 -15.06 -0.93 10.51
N TRP A 75 -13.93 -1.44 10.00
CA TRP A 75 -13.91 -2.58 9.08
C TRP A 75 -13.81 -3.94 9.79
N GLY A 76 -13.70 -3.96 11.12
CA GLY A 76 -13.53 -5.20 11.89
C GLY A 76 -12.14 -5.83 11.71
N ILE A 77 -11.14 -5.04 11.31
CA ILE A 77 -9.74 -5.46 11.13
C ILE A 77 -8.90 -4.82 12.23
N ASP A 78 -8.01 -5.60 12.85
CA ASP A 78 -7.09 -5.08 13.87
C ASP A 78 -6.04 -4.13 13.25
N PRO A 79 -5.57 -3.10 14.00
CA PRO A 79 -4.60 -2.13 13.48
C PRO A 79 -3.28 -2.75 13.02
N PHE A 80 -2.71 -3.61 13.85
CA PHE A 80 -1.42 -4.26 13.59
C PHE A 80 -1.54 -5.77 13.34
N GLY A 81 -2.78 -6.27 13.29
CA GLY A 81 -3.04 -7.70 13.17
C GLY A 81 -2.64 -8.49 14.42
N GLY A 82 -2.69 -9.81 14.30
CA GLY A 82 -2.43 -10.74 15.39
C GLY A 82 -2.73 -12.17 14.95
N LEU A 83 -2.13 -13.17 15.59
CA LEU A 83 -2.42 -14.60 15.33
C LEU A 83 -2.31 -15.05 13.86
N GLY A 84 -1.48 -14.37 13.05
CA GLY A 84 -1.30 -14.67 11.62
C GLY A 84 -2.04 -13.73 10.66
N TYR A 85 -2.86 -12.82 11.18
CA TYR A 85 -3.61 -11.84 10.39
C TYR A 85 -2.82 -10.56 10.13
N THR A 86 -2.96 -10.00 8.93
CA THR A 86 -2.35 -8.70 8.57
C THR A 86 -3.30 -7.57 8.99
N GLY A 87 -2.80 -6.64 9.81
CA GLY A 87 -3.59 -5.49 10.25
C GLY A 87 -3.76 -4.41 9.19
N TYR A 88 -4.71 -3.51 9.42
CA TYR A 88 -5.04 -2.48 8.43
C TYR A 88 -3.88 -1.50 8.16
N TYR A 89 -3.00 -1.22 9.13
CA TYR A 89 -1.85 -0.34 8.86
C TYR A 89 -0.89 -0.98 7.85
N TYR A 90 -0.62 -2.28 8.02
CA TYR A 90 0.23 -3.01 7.09
C TYR A 90 -0.43 -3.14 5.72
N SER A 91 -1.71 -3.52 5.66
CA SER A 91 -2.41 -3.70 4.39
C SER A 91 -2.54 -2.39 3.61
N LEU A 92 -2.88 -1.28 4.27
CA LEU A 92 -3.03 0.03 3.64
C LEU A 92 -1.68 0.60 3.17
N ILE A 93 -0.66 0.63 4.03
CA ILE A 93 0.66 1.22 3.70
C ILE A 93 1.40 0.34 2.70
N GLY A 94 1.47 -0.97 2.97
CA GLY A 94 2.12 -1.94 2.08
C GLY A 94 1.44 -2.00 0.72
N GLY A 95 0.11 -2.07 0.70
CA GLY A 95 -0.68 -2.02 -0.54
C GLY A 95 -0.46 -0.72 -1.31
N TYR A 96 -0.51 0.43 -0.63
CA TYR A 96 -0.28 1.73 -1.26
C TYR A 96 1.11 1.83 -1.90
N VAL A 97 2.15 1.37 -1.20
CA VAL A 97 3.53 1.36 -1.71
C VAL A 97 3.65 0.42 -2.91
N GLN A 98 3.20 -0.82 -2.81
CA GLN A 98 3.39 -1.80 -3.86
C GLN A 98 2.63 -1.45 -5.14
N LEU A 99 1.39 -0.96 -5.03
CA LEU A 99 0.63 -0.49 -6.17
C LEU A 99 1.32 0.72 -6.86
N ASN A 100 1.87 1.67 -6.09
CA ASN A 100 2.62 2.79 -6.68
C ASN A 100 3.95 2.35 -7.32
N LEU A 101 4.62 1.31 -6.80
CA LEU A 101 5.79 0.73 -7.46
C LEU A 101 5.41 0.11 -8.81
N LEU A 102 4.28 -0.60 -8.90
CA LEU A 102 3.77 -1.10 -10.19
C LEU A 102 3.42 0.03 -11.15
N LEU A 103 2.85 1.14 -10.66
CA LEU A 103 2.60 2.34 -11.48
C LEU A 103 3.88 3.03 -11.95
N LEU A 104 4.99 2.88 -11.20
CA LEU A 104 6.29 3.47 -11.55
C LEU A 104 6.96 2.68 -12.69
N ASP A 105 7.05 1.36 -12.56
CA ASP A 105 7.66 0.47 -13.54
C ASP A 105 7.21 -0.98 -13.29
N ALA A 106 6.10 -1.40 -13.90
CA ALA A 106 5.54 -2.71 -13.66
C ALA A 106 6.47 -3.85 -14.10
N ASP A 107 7.21 -3.68 -15.20
CA ASP A 107 8.13 -4.70 -15.72
C ASP A 107 9.28 -4.94 -14.75
N LYS A 108 9.77 -3.88 -14.11
CA LYS A 108 10.79 -3.97 -13.05
C LYS A 108 10.23 -4.53 -11.75
N PHE A 109 9.10 -4.01 -11.27
CA PHE A 109 8.65 -4.27 -9.90
C PHE A 109 7.75 -5.49 -9.74
N LEU A 110 6.98 -5.90 -10.75
CA LEU A 110 6.12 -7.07 -10.63
C LEU A 110 6.92 -8.34 -10.26
N PRO A 111 8.04 -8.68 -10.91
CA PRO A 111 8.83 -9.86 -10.53
C PRO A 111 9.40 -9.78 -9.10
N ILE A 112 9.76 -8.57 -8.64
CA ILE A 112 10.26 -8.33 -7.27
C ILE A 112 9.14 -8.60 -6.26
N LEU A 113 7.94 -8.07 -6.51
CA LEU A 113 6.79 -8.18 -5.62
C LEU A 113 6.19 -9.60 -5.60
N GLN A 114 6.31 -10.34 -6.69
CA GLN A 114 5.90 -11.75 -6.77
C GLN A 114 6.84 -12.70 -6.03
N ARG A 115 8.06 -12.27 -5.67
CA ARG A 115 8.95 -13.02 -4.77
C ARG A 115 9.26 -14.46 -5.26
N GLY A 116 9.41 -14.64 -6.57
CA GLY A 116 9.66 -15.95 -7.19
C GLY A 116 8.40 -16.79 -7.43
N HIS A 117 7.23 -16.34 -6.98
CA HIS A 117 5.93 -16.93 -7.33
C HIS A 117 5.38 -16.30 -8.61
N HIS A 118 6.07 -16.52 -9.73
CA HIS A 118 5.75 -15.89 -11.02
C HIS A 118 4.32 -16.19 -11.53
N ASP A 119 3.72 -17.29 -11.06
CA ASP A 119 2.36 -17.69 -11.38
C ASP A 119 1.29 -17.17 -10.41
N SER A 120 1.65 -16.41 -9.38
CA SER A 120 0.70 -15.82 -8.43
C SER A 120 0.75 -14.30 -8.44
N VAL A 121 -0.37 -13.69 -8.09
CA VAL A 121 -0.47 -12.28 -7.74
C VAL A 121 0.37 -11.97 -6.48
N PRO A 122 0.98 -10.78 -6.36
CA PRO A 122 1.67 -10.38 -5.13
C PRO A 122 0.77 -10.46 -3.89
N TYR A 123 1.31 -10.93 -2.76
CA TYR A 123 0.57 -11.12 -1.49
C TYR A 123 -0.29 -9.92 -1.08
N PHE A 124 0.23 -8.70 -1.21
CA PHE A 124 -0.55 -7.52 -0.83
C PHE A 124 -1.73 -7.29 -1.76
N ILE A 125 -1.62 -7.62 -3.04
CA ILE A 125 -2.77 -7.51 -3.94
C ILE A 125 -3.82 -8.56 -3.59
N GLU A 126 -3.44 -9.78 -3.15
CA GLU A 126 -4.39 -10.77 -2.61
C GLU A 126 -5.11 -10.24 -1.37
N LEU A 127 -4.36 -9.63 -0.44
CA LEU A 127 -4.91 -9.02 0.77
C LEU A 127 -5.87 -7.85 0.46
N LEU A 128 -5.47 -6.95 -0.45
CA LEU A 128 -6.30 -5.85 -0.92
C LEU A 128 -7.57 -6.35 -1.65
N CYS A 129 -7.48 -7.50 -2.33
CA CYS A 129 -8.61 -8.15 -2.99
C CYS A 129 -9.44 -9.04 -2.05
N GLY A 130 -9.19 -9.03 -0.74
CA GLY A 130 -10.00 -9.77 0.23
C GLY A 130 -9.77 -11.29 0.23
N TYR A 131 -8.73 -11.81 -0.43
CA TYR A 131 -8.46 -13.24 -0.50
C TYR A 131 -7.67 -13.80 0.68
N CYS A 132 -7.11 -12.92 1.52
CA CYS A 132 -6.42 -13.31 2.74
C CYS A 132 -7.18 -12.80 3.96
N ASP A 133 -7.04 -13.52 5.07
CA ASP A 133 -7.59 -13.08 6.34
C ASP A 133 -6.98 -11.73 6.77
N GLY A 134 -7.82 -10.81 7.25
CA GLY A 134 -7.45 -9.40 7.43
C GLY A 134 -7.47 -8.57 6.13
N GLY A 135 -8.05 -9.12 5.07
CA GLY A 135 -8.28 -8.45 3.79
C GLY A 135 -9.30 -7.31 3.89
N HIS A 136 -9.32 -6.47 2.86
CA HIS A 136 -10.19 -5.28 2.83
C HIS A 136 -11.67 -5.65 2.72
N PRO A 137 -12.58 -4.77 3.16
CA PRO A 137 -14.02 -4.97 2.97
C PRO A 137 -14.38 -5.26 1.51
N ASP A 138 -15.39 -6.09 1.29
CA ASP A 138 -15.81 -6.56 -0.04
C ASP A 138 -15.98 -5.42 -1.05
N TRP A 139 -16.66 -4.33 -0.65
CA TRP A 139 -16.92 -3.17 -1.52
C TRP A 139 -15.63 -2.47 -2.03
N MET A 140 -14.54 -2.60 -1.28
CA MET A 140 -13.22 -2.04 -1.62
C MET A 140 -12.41 -3.05 -2.41
N ALA A 141 -12.45 -4.33 -2.00
CA ALA A 141 -11.76 -5.43 -2.63
C ALA A 141 -12.25 -5.69 -4.07
N GLU A 142 -13.56 -5.73 -4.29
CA GLU A 142 -14.19 -5.96 -5.60
C GLU A 142 -13.72 -4.97 -6.66
N ARG A 143 -13.44 -3.71 -6.27
CA ARG A 143 -12.94 -2.68 -7.18
C ARG A 143 -11.55 -3.02 -7.71
N LEU A 144 -10.70 -3.60 -6.87
CA LEU A 144 -9.35 -3.99 -7.27
C LEU A 144 -9.34 -5.34 -7.99
N GLN A 145 -10.20 -6.28 -7.62
CA GLN A 145 -10.29 -7.60 -8.26
C GLN A 145 -10.45 -7.54 -9.79
N LEU A 146 -10.95 -6.42 -10.33
CA LEU A 146 -11.01 -6.15 -11.77
C LEU A 146 -9.66 -6.24 -12.48
N ILE A 147 -8.53 -6.05 -11.78
CA ILE A 147 -7.18 -6.17 -12.36
C ILE A 147 -6.68 -7.62 -12.43
N LEU A 148 -7.47 -8.58 -11.95
CA LEU A 148 -7.10 -9.99 -11.87
C LEU A 148 -7.79 -10.84 -12.94
N GLU A 149 -7.09 -11.88 -13.38
CA GLU A 149 -7.62 -12.98 -14.18
C GLU A 149 -7.28 -14.29 -13.44
N GLY A 150 -8.25 -14.79 -12.66
CA GLY A 150 -8.01 -15.88 -11.72
C GLY A 150 -7.00 -15.45 -10.63
N ASN A 151 -5.90 -16.18 -10.52
CA ASN A 151 -4.81 -15.91 -9.57
C ASN A 151 -3.66 -15.09 -10.18
N LYS A 152 -3.86 -14.46 -11.34
CA LYS A 152 -2.85 -13.67 -12.04
C LYS A 152 -3.28 -12.23 -12.22
N LEU A 153 -2.30 -11.33 -12.29
CA LEU A 153 -2.52 -9.96 -12.74
C LEU A 153 -2.76 -9.94 -14.24
N LYS A 154 -3.78 -9.21 -14.68
CA LYS A 154 -3.97 -8.87 -16.09
C LYS A 154 -2.77 -8.07 -16.60
N PRO A 155 -2.51 -8.07 -17.92
CA PRO A 155 -1.52 -7.18 -18.52
C PRO A 155 -1.76 -5.73 -18.12
N MET A 156 -0.68 -4.95 -17.92
CA MET A 156 -0.70 -3.55 -17.46
C MET A 156 -1.18 -2.58 -18.54
N THR A 157 -2.42 -2.77 -18.99
CA THR A 157 -3.11 -1.89 -19.94
C THR A 157 -3.46 -0.57 -19.26
N ALA A 158 -3.84 0.43 -20.06
CA ALA A 158 -4.28 1.74 -19.53
C ALA A 158 -5.44 1.61 -18.53
N GLU A 159 -6.36 0.67 -18.77
CA GLU A 159 -7.48 0.37 -17.88
C GLU A 159 -7.01 -0.18 -16.53
N VAL A 160 -6.16 -1.21 -16.54
CA VAL A 160 -5.58 -1.79 -15.31
C VAL A 160 -4.81 -0.74 -14.52
N LEU A 161 -3.99 0.06 -15.20
CA LEU A 161 -3.24 1.15 -14.57
C LEU A 161 -4.17 2.22 -13.98
N GLN A 162 -5.32 2.50 -14.61
CA GLN A 162 -6.31 3.42 -14.08
C GLN A 162 -6.97 2.86 -12.82
N THR A 163 -7.38 1.59 -12.83
CA THR A 163 -7.92 0.91 -11.64
C THR A 163 -6.93 0.94 -10.47
N ILE A 164 -5.64 0.69 -10.74
CA ILE A 164 -4.59 0.77 -9.73
C ILE A 164 -4.47 2.20 -9.18
N ARG A 165 -4.47 3.24 -10.03
CA ARG A 165 -4.41 4.64 -9.59
C ARG A 165 -5.61 5.02 -8.71
N ASP A 166 -6.80 4.62 -9.10
CA ASP A 166 -8.03 4.91 -8.36
C ASP A 166 -8.01 4.20 -7.00
N HIS A 167 -7.52 2.96 -6.96
CA HIS A 167 -7.35 2.23 -5.71
C HIS A 167 -6.25 2.82 -4.83
N CYS A 168 -5.11 3.26 -5.38
CA CYS A 168 -4.09 4.01 -4.63
C CYS A 168 -4.67 5.28 -4.00
N ALA A 169 -5.49 6.03 -4.75
CA ALA A 169 -6.15 7.22 -4.23
C ALA A 169 -7.10 6.86 -3.08
N LEU A 170 -7.85 5.76 -3.19
CA LEU A 170 -8.72 5.24 -2.14
C LEU A 170 -7.92 4.87 -0.88
N LEU A 171 -6.85 4.08 -1.01
CA LEU A 171 -5.96 3.70 0.10
C LEU A 171 -5.38 4.93 0.80
N PHE A 172 -4.93 5.92 0.03
CA PHE A 172 -4.42 7.17 0.57
C PHE A 172 -5.48 7.92 1.39
N ARG A 173 -6.74 7.97 0.91
CA ARG A 173 -7.86 8.54 1.67
C ARG A 173 -8.10 7.80 2.97
N CYS A 174 -8.07 6.47 2.96
CA CYS A 174 -8.24 5.66 4.16
C CYS A 174 -7.15 5.98 5.20
N LEU A 175 -5.88 6.10 4.77
CA LEU A 175 -4.73 6.37 5.66
C LEU A 175 -4.88 7.68 6.45
N TYR A 176 -5.44 8.74 5.88
CA TYR A 176 -5.66 9.99 6.62
C TYR A 176 -7.06 10.12 7.24
N SER A 177 -7.97 9.16 7.00
CA SER A 177 -9.35 9.16 7.52
C SER A 177 -9.53 8.34 8.81
N ILE A 178 -8.47 7.69 9.30
CA ILE A 178 -8.48 6.88 10.53
C ILE A 178 -8.87 7.75 11.72
N SER A 179 -9.94 7.37 12.44
CA SER A 179 -10.38 8.09 13.63
C SER A 179 -9.51 7.78 14.86
N GLY A 180 -9.53 8.69 15.84
CA GLY A 180 -8.75 8.56 17.06
C GLY A 180 -7.24 8.74 16.84
N GLU A 181 -6.44 7.87 17.45
CA GLU A 181 -4.98 7.92 17.30
C GLU A 181 -4.55 7.30 15.97
N ASN A 182 -4.35 8.14 14.96
CA ASN A 182 -3.90 7.72 13.64
C ASN A 182 -2.37 7.55 13.58
N LYS A 183 -1.90 6.31 13.69
CA LYS A 183 -0.47 5.95 13.59
C LYS A 183 0.07 6.02 12.17
N ALA A 184 -0.75 6.12 11.13
CA ALA A 184 -0.24 6.36 9.77
C ALA A 184 0.36 7.78 9.61
N LEU A 185 0.07 8.69 10.55
CA LEU A 185 0.70 10.01 10.62
C LEU A 185 2.05 10.01 11.34
N ASP A 186 2.45 8.88 11.92
CA ASP A 186 3.73 8.70 12.59
C ASP A 186 4.76 8.08 11.61
N PRO A 187 5.85 8.79 11.27
CA PRO A 187 6.88 8.27 10.37
C PRO A 187 7.49 6.95 10.82
N GLU A 188 7.64 6.70 12.13
CA GLU A 188 8.23 5.44 12.62
C GLU A 188 7.32 4.25 12.33
N THR A 189 6.01 4.43 12.54
CA THR A 189 5.02 3.43 12.17
C THR A 189 5.00 3.18 10.66
N VAL A 190 5.05 4.24 9.85
CA VAL A 190 5.10 4.13 8.38
C VAL A 190 6.34 3.37 7.92
N GLU A 191 7.52 3.74 8.44
CA GLU A 191 8.78 3.06 8.17
C GLU A 191 8.70 1.57 8.53
N ARG A 192 8.20 1.24 9.72
CA ARG A 192 8.02 -0.14 10.16
C ARG A 192 7.15 -0.95 9.20
N CYS A 193 6.07 -0.36 8.68
CA CYS A 193 5.17 -1.03 7.73
C CYS A 193 5.84 -1.28 6.37
N ILE A 194 6.77 -0.43 5.96
CA ILE A 194 7.54 -0.58 4.72
C ILE A 194 8.65 -1.65 4.91
N CYS A 195 9.33 -1.64 6.06
CA CYS A 195 10.49 -2.50 6.34
C CYS A 195 10.16 -3.95 6.70
N LEU A 196 8.91 -4.28 7.05
CA LEU A 196 8.55 -5.63 7.51
C LEU A 196 8.56 -6.72 6.43
N TYR A 197 9.02 -6.38 5.22
CA TYR A 197 8.86 -7.21 4.03
C TYR A 197 10.14 -7.53 3.32
#